data_AF-A0A4Z2ECW0-F1
#
_entry.id   AF-A0A4Z2ECW0-F1
#
_cell.length_a   1.000
_cell.length_b   1.000
_cell.length_c   1.000
_cell.angle_alpha   90.00
_cell.angle_beta   90.00
_cell.angle_gamma   90.00
#
_symmetry.space_group_name_H-M   'P 1'
#
loop_
_entity.id
_entity.type
_entity.pdbx_description
1 polymer ?
#
loop_
_entity_poly.entity_id
_entity_poly.type
_entity_poly.pdbx_seq_one_letter_code
_entity_poly.pdbx_strand_id
1 'polypeptide(L)'
;MAFEAIVKKQISRLKGPCVQFVDMVSQELVATVNECINQLSSFPKLQDETERMVSTEIREQESRCRDQVVHTRPQHHVTLLIDMQLAYVNTKHEDFIGFTK
;
A
#
# COMPACT_ATOMS: atom_id res chain seq x y z
N MET A 1 6.63 29.81 -7.23
CA MET A 1 7.35 28.99 -6.22
C MET A 1 6.62 28.84 -4.87
N ALA A 2 5.53 29.57 -4.56
CA ALA A 2 4.74 29.32 -3.34
C ALA A 2 3.70 28.19 -3.49
N PHE A 3 2.97 28.19 -4.62
CA PHE A 3 1.96 27.16 -4.93
C PHE A 3 2.53 25.74 -4.86
N GLU A 4 3.63 25.49 -5.58
CA GLU A 4 4.29 24.18 -5.63
C GLU A 4 4.73 23.70 -4.23
N ALA A 5 5.30 24.59 -3.41
CA ALA A 5 5.72 24.24 -2.05
C ALA A 5 4.53 23.84 -1.16
N ILE A 6 3.40 24.55 -1.27
CA ILE A 6 2.18 24.23 -0.54
C ILE A 6 1.59 22.89 -1.01
N VAL A 7 1.50 22.68 -2.33
CA VAL A 7 0.96 21.44 -2.91
C VAL A 7 1.80 20.24 -2.49
N LYS A 8 3.13 20.31 -2.64
CA LYS A 8 4.04 19.22 -2.23
C LYS A 8 3.93 18.94 -0.73
N LYS A 9 3.74 19.96 0.11
CA LYS A 9 3.50 19.79 1.55
C LYS A 9 2.18 19.06 1.85
N GLN A 10 1.14 19.24 1.03
CA GLN A 10 -0.11 18.48 1.21
C GLN A 10 0.04 17.04 0.71
N ILE A 11 0.68 16.82 -0.44
CA ILE A 11 0.92 15.49 -0.99
C ILE A 11 1.75 14.63 -0.02
N SER A 12 2.78 15.18 0.61
CA SER A 12 3.63 14.42 1.54
C SER A 12 2.86 13.91 2.78
N ARG A 13 1.76 14.56 3.17
CA ARG A 13 0.89 14.11 4.27
C ARG A 13 0.10 12.85 3.94
N LEU A 14 0.00 12.45 2.66
CA LEU A 14 -0.68 11.22 2.26
C LEU A 14 0.09 9.95 2.62
N LYS A 15 1.41 10.05 2.87
CA LYS A 15 2.25 8.88 3.19
C LYS A 15 1.75 8.09 4.40
N GLY A 16 1.42 8.78 5.49
CA GLY A 16 0.91 8.14 6.71
C GLY A 16 -0.42 7.39 6.47
N PRO A 17 -1.47 8.06 5.97
CA PRO A 17 -2.75 7.42 5.65
C PRO A 17 -2.64 6.26 4.67
N CYS A 18 -1.78 6.33 3.65
CA CYS A 18 -1.62 5.24 2.70
C CYS A 18 -0.91 4.01 3.30
N VAL A 19 0.07 4.20 4.20
CA VAL A 19 0.68 3.08 4.94
C VAL A 19 -0.34 2.45 5.88
N GLN A 20 -1.10 3.27 6.63
CA GLN A 20 -2.15 2.78 7.51
C GLN A 20 -3.23 2.01 6.74
N PHE A 21 -3.57 2.44 5.52
CA PHE A 21 -4.49 1.71 4.66
C PHE A 21 -3.99 0.29 4.34
N VAL A 22 -2.70 0.13 4.01
CA VAL A 22 -2.09 -1.20 3.78
C VAL A 22 -2.19 -2.08 5.03
N ASP A 23 -1.92 -1.53 6.21
CA ASP A 23 -2.02 -2.27 7.47
C ASP A 23 -3.47 -2.73 7.74
N MET A 24 -4.46 -1.84 7.56
CA MET A 24 -5.87 -2.16 7.78
C MET A 24 -6.36 -3.26 6.82
N VAL A 25 -6.01 -3.17 5.53
CA VAL A 25 -6.38 -4.20 4.55
C VAL A 25 -5.71 -5.53 4.86
N SER A 26 -4.44 -5.51 5.29
CA SER A 26 -3.70 -6.74 5.62
C SER A 26 -4.29 -7.42 6.86
N GLN A 27 -4.70 -6.65 7.88
CA GLN A 27 -5.37 -7.18 9.06
C GLN A 27 -6.70 -7.86 8.71
N GLU A 28 -7.53 -7.21 7.90
CA GLU A 28 -8.82 -7.78 7.46
C GLU A 28 -8.61 -9.05 6.60
N LEU A 29 -7.59 -9.05 5.74
CA LEU A 29 -7.25 -10.21 4.93
C LEU A 29 -6.82 -11.41 5.79
N VAL A 30 -6.00 -11.17 6.82
CA VAL A 30 -5.61 -12.23 7.78
C VAL A 30 -6.82 -12.76 8.53
N ALA A 31 -7.72 -11.88 8.99
CA ALA A 31 -8.94 -12.29 9.69
C ALA A 31 -9.81 -13.20 8.79
N THR A 32 -10.07 -12.78 7.56
CA THR A 32 -10.85 -13.55 6.57
C THR A 32 -10.19 -14.91 6.27
N VAL A 33 -8.88 -14.93 6.06
CA VAL A 33 -8.14 -16.16 5.76
C VAL A 33 -8.20 -17.15 6.93
N ASN A 34 -8.10 -16.68 8.17
CA ASN A 34 -8.23 -17.53 9.34
C ASN A 34 -9.62 -18.18 9.42
N GLU A 35 -10.68 -17.44 9.12
CA GLU A 35 -12.04 -18.00 9.02
C GLU A 35 -12.14 -19.09 7.94
N CYS A 36 -11.52 -18.89 6.78
CA CYS A 36 -11.47 -19.90 5.73
C CYS A 36 -10.66 -21.14 6.14
N ILE A 37 -9.50 -20.96 6.78
CA ILE A 37 -8.62 -22.06 7.21
C ILE A 37 -9.29 -22.93 8.27
N ASN A 38 -10.11 -22.36 9.14
CA ASN A 38 -10.87 -23.12 10.14
C ASN A 38 -11.81 -24.17 9.54
N GLN A 39 -12.22 -24.01 8.27
CA GLN A 39 -12.99 -25.01 7.53
C GLN A 39 -12.18 -26.30 7.25
N LEU A 40 -10.85 -26.25 7.36
CA LEU A 40 -9.95 -27.39 7.16
C LEU A 40 -9.67 -28.19 8.44
N SER A 41 -10.38 -27.92 9.54
CA SER A 41 -10.18 -28.58 10.85
C SER A 41 -10.20 -30.11 10.84
N SER A 42 -10.86 -30.73 9.84
CA SER A 42 -10.85 -32.18 9.65
C SER A 42 -9.53 -32.74 9.09
N PHE A 43 -8.64 -31.88 8.60
CA PHE A 43 -7.33 -32.22 8.03
C PHE A 43 -6.20 -31.37 8.67
N PRO A 44 -5.78 -31.66 9.92
CA PRO A 44 -4.88 -30.79 10.68
C PRO A 44 -3.56 -30.47 9.97
N LYS A 45 -2.93 -31.46 9.33
CA LYS A 45 -1.68 -31.24 8.58
C LYS A 45 -1.86 -30.32 7.38
N LEU A 46 -3.02 -30.38 6.72
CA LEU A 46 -3.33 -29.51 5.58
C LEU A 46 -3.64 -28.09 6.08
N GLN A 47 -4.35 -27.98 7.19
CA GLN A 47 -4.65 -26.72 7.86
C GLN A 47 -3.35 -25.99 8.21
N ASP A 48 -2.43 -26.64 8.92
CA ASP A 48 -1.16 -26.06 9.38
C ASP A 48 -0.30 -25.57 8.19
N GLU A 49 -0.14 -26.39 7.16
CA GLU A 49 0.66 -26.00 5.98
C GLU A 49 -0.01 -24.88 5.19
N THR A 50 -1.34 -24.89 5.07
CA THR A 50 -2.09 -23.82 4.39
C THR A 50 -1.97 -22.50 5.16
N GLU A 51 -2.14 -22.52 6.48
CA GLU A 51 -1.96 -21.35 7.33
C GLU A 51 -0.55 -20.77 7.22
N ARG A 52 0.47 -21.63 7.28
CA ARG A 52 1.86 -21.23 7.13
C ARG A 52 2.09 -20.55 5.78
N MET A 53 1.70 -21.20 4.69
CA MET A 53 1.93 -20.67 3.33
C MET A 53 1.21 -19.34 3.10
N VAL A 54 -0.08 -19.27 3.44
CA VAL A 54 -0.87 -18.06 3.18
C VAL A 54 -0.44 -16.91 4.10
N SER A 55 -0.13 -17.18 5.38
CA SER A 55 0.37 -16.14 6.30
C SER A 55 1.73 -15.58 5.86
N THR A 56 2.62 -16.42 5.33
CA THR A 56 3.90 -15.97 4.77
C THR A 56 3.66 -15.06 3.57
N GLU A 57 2.81 -15.48 2.62
CA GLU A 57 2.50 -14.70 1.43
C GLU A 57 1.89 -13.33 1.78
N ILE A 58 0.92 -13.28 2.71
CA ILE A 58 0.30 -12.01 3.13
C ILE A 58 1.33 -11.05 3.70
N ARG A 59 2.23 -11.53 4.56
CA ARG A 59 3.30 -10.70 5.16
C ARG A 59 4.29 -10.18 4.10
N GLU A 60 4.64 -11.04 3.13
CA GLU A 60 5.50 -10.63 2.02
C GLU A 60 4.83 -9.57 1.14
N GLN A 61 3.54 -9.72 0.81
CA GLN A 61 2.79 -8.72 0.04
C GLN A 61 2.61 -7.41 0.81
N GLU A 62 2.29 -7.47 2.10
CA GLU A 62 2.18 -6.30 2.98
C GLU A 62 3.52 -5.52 3.03
N SER A 63 4.64 -6.23 3.24
CA SER A 63 5.98 -5.63 3.23
C SER A 63 6.29 -4.96 1.89
N ARG A 64 6.00 -5.64 0.77
CA ARG A 64 6.18 -5.10 -0.59
C ARG A 64 5.32 -3.87 -0.87
N CYS A 65 4.12 -3.80 -0.29
CA CYS A 65 3.24 -2.65 -0.41
C CYS A 65 3.71 -1.45 0.43
N ARG A 66 4.32 -1.69 1.61
CA ARG A 66 4.80 -0.65 2.54
C ARG A 66 6.15 -0.04 2.16
N ASP A 67 7.17 -0.87 1.98
CA ASP A 67 8.56 -0.43 2.08
C ASP A 67 9.23 -0.04 0.76
N GLN A 68 10.13 0.95 0.88
CA GLN A 68 11.04 1.45 -0.15
C GLN A 68 12.48 0.93 0.06
N VAL A 69 12.79 0.19 1.13
CA VAL A 69 14.18 -0.08 1.53
C VAL A 69 14.75 -1.35 0.88
N VAL A 70 15.49 -1.13 -0.22
CA VAL A 70 16.79 -1.75 -0.56
C VAL A 70 16.96 -3.24 -0.18
N HIS A 71 16.54 -4.13 -1.07
CA HIS A 71 17.45 -5.04 -1.79
C HIS A 71 16.64 -6.03 -2.65
N THR A 72 16.85 -5.93 -3.97
CA THR A 72 16.78 -7.01 -4.97
C THR A 72 15.57 -7.13 -5.91
N ARG A 73 14.37 -6.55 -5.67
CA ARG A 73 13.34 -6.44 -6.75
C ARG A 73 12.41 -5.23 -6.57
N PRO A 74 12.24 -4.35 -7.59
CA PRO A 74 11.39 -3.18 -7.50
C PRO A 74 9.94 -3.52 -7.86
N GLN A 75 9.15 -3.99 -6.90
CA GLN A 75 7.68 -3.95 -7.02
C GLN A 75 7.16 -2.96 -5.98
N HIS A 76 7.22 -1.68 -6.36
CA HIS A 76 7.02 -0.52 -5.50
C HIS A 76 5.71 0.15 -5.85
N HIS A 77 4.70 0.15 -4.96
CA HIS A 77 3.45 0.84 -5.28
C HIS A 77 3.27 2.11 -4.44
N VAL A 78 3.04 2.03 -3.13
CA VAL A 78 2.50 3.18 -2.38
C VAL A 78 3.47 4.36 -2.28
N THR A 79 4.68 4.16 -1.74
CA THR A 79 5.65 5.28 -1.57
C THR A 79 6.11 5.84 -2.91
N LEU A 80 6.34 4.97 -3.90
CA LEU A 80 6.74 5.39 -5.24
C LEU A 80 5.66 6.27 -5.91
N LEU A 81 4.38 5.91 -5.78
CA LEU A 81 3.29 6.71 -6.32
C LEU A 81 3.26 8.11 -5.70
N ILE A 82 3.52 8.23 -4.40
CA ILE A 82 3.60 9.55 -3.72
C ILE A 82 4.81 10.34 -4.22
N ASP A 83 5.97 9.69 -4.35
CA ASP A 83 7.19 10.33 -4.86
C ASP A 83 7.02 10.82 -6.30
N MET A 84 6.29 10.09 -7.14
CA MET A 84 5.91 10.55 -8.49
C MET A 84 5.08 11.83 -8.45
N GLN A 85 4.08 11.91 -7.56
CA GLN A 85 3.26 13.12 -7.39
C GLN A 85 4.09 14.30 -6.83
N LEU A 86 5.10 14.02 -6.00
CA LEU A 86 6.03 15.03 -5.48
C LEU A 86 7.05 15.51 -6.52
N ALA A 87 7.41 14.66 -7.48
CA ALA A 87 8.38 15.00 -8.53
C ALA A 87 7.81 16.03 -9.52
N TYR A 88 6.52 15.96 -9.83
CA TYR A 88 5.89 16.84 -10.81
C TYR A 88 4.44 17.19 -10.45
N VAL A 89 4.15 18.49 -10.33
CA VAL A 89 2.79 19.01 -10.13
C VAL A 89 2.19 19.37 -11.49
N ASN A 90 1.22 18.57 -11.97
CA ASN A 90 0.59 18.77 -13.26
C ASN A 90 -0.45 19.91 -13.23
N THR A 91 -0.03 21.13 -13.52
CA THR A 91 -0.94 22.29 -13.64
C THR A 91 -1.68 22.36 -14.98
N LYS A 92 -1.49 21.38 -15.88
CA LYS A 92 -2.20 21.29 -17.17
C LYS A 92 -3.42 20.34 -17.09
N HIS A 93 -3.66 19.75 -15.92
CA HIS A 93 -4.80 18.85 -15.71
C HIS A 93 -6.12 19.59 -15.94
N GLU A 94 -7.12 18.93 -16.55
CA GLU A 94 -8.41 19.56 -16.89
C GLU A 94 -9.17 20.07 -15.66
N ASP A 95 -9.10 19.34 -14.54
CA ASP A 95 -9.68 19.75 -13.25
C ASP A 95 -8.94 20.90 -12.56
N PHE A 96 -7.77 21.32 -13.08
CA PHE A 96 -7.05 22.44 -12.52
C PHE A 96 -7.61 23.76 -13.07
N ILE A 97 -8.58 24.34 -12.35
CA ILE A 97 -9.25 25.62 -12.68
C ILE A 97 -8.36 26.84 -12.31
N GLY A 98 -7.04 26.70 -12.45
CA GLY A 98 -6.07 27.77 -12.22
C GLY A 98 -5.59 28.40 -13.53
N PHE A 99 -5.24 29.69 -13.50
CA PHE A 99 -4.83 30.48 -14.67
C PHE A 99 -5.94 30.75 -15.71
N THR A 100 -7.21 30.75 -15.31
CA THR A 100 -8.25 31.47 -16.05
C THR A 100 -7.86 32.95 -16.11
N LYS A 101 -7.68 33.47 -17.32
CA LYS A 101 -7.52 34.91 -17.58
C LYS A 101 -8.78 35.67 -17.18
#